data_AF-A0A848YAR5-F1
#
_entry.id   AF-A0A848YAR5-F1
#
_cell.length_a   1.000
_cell.length_b   1.000
_cell.length_c   1.000
_cell.angle_alpha   90.00
_cell.angle_beta   90.00
_cell.angle_gamma   90.00
#
_symmetry.space_group_name_H-M   'P 1'
#
loop_
_entity.id
_entity.type
_entity.pdbx_description
1 polymer ?
#
loop_
_entity_poly.entity_id
_entity_poly.type
_entity_poly.pdbx_seq_one_letter_code
_entity_poly.pdbx_strand_id
1 'polypeptide(L)'
;ASFVPGDPPDNQHHAGAIVGAFSDAAAATSGFVAGADAAQQAGANKSSDALATDGLGDTEWELPLVPVWDVKPGEQVKKRKRFVDFQHDVGVSDVELAHTEGYVSVEHLKRYTTLGMAADQGKTSNITGLALMAELTGKTIPETGTTTFRPPYNPVSFGAISGQETGQHFRPLRRTPLHDWNLENGAEMINVGAWQRAWYYPKAGEDVNAAYIRETEQVRKTCGMVDVTTLGKIDVQGPDAAEFLNRVYVNGWKLLKPGRARYGVMLRDDGLVFDDGTTSRLSDTHYFMTTTTAEAGPVMAHLEWLLQCCWTDLKVHVTSITDQYAGFAIAGPNSRALLQEVFADIDFSNEAFPFMGVRETEYQGMPVRVFRISFSGELAYEVATPSGFGEAIWQAIYDAGPSHGLGLYGTEALGALRVEKGHFAGAEID
;
A
#
# COMPACT_ATOMS: atom_id res chain seq x y z
N ALA A 1 -30.57 34.85 16.23
CA ALA A 1 -30.51 33.56 16.92
C ALA A 1 -29.83 32.57 16.00
N SER A 2 -28.58 32.21 16.29
CA SER A 2 -27.76 31.28 15.51
C SER A 2 -26.87 30.49 16.46
N PHE A 3 -26.35 29.35 16.01
CA PHE A 3 -25.27 28.68 16.72
C PHE A 3 -23.96 29.46 16.52
N VAL A 4 -23.20 29.64 17.59
CA VAL A 4 -21.82 30.13 17.58
C VAL A 4 -20.93 29.00 18.13
N PRO A 5 -19.66 28.91 17.74
CA PRO A 5 -18.77 27.92 18.30
C PRO A 5 -18.56 28.21 19.79
N GLY A 6 -18.32 27.15 20.57
CA GLY A 6 -17.78 27.28 21.92
C GLY A 6 -16.29 27.63 21.88
N ASP A 7 -15.58 27.23 22.92
CA ASP A 7 -14.13 27.41 23.00
C ASP A 7 -13.43 26.77 21.78
N PRO A 8 -12.44 27.45 21.19
CA PRO A 8 -11.71 26.89 20.06
C PRO A 8 -10.91 25.65 20.50
N PRO A 9 -10.71 24.67 19.60
CA PRO A 9 -9.76 23.59 19.84
C PRO A 9 -8.34 24.12 20.08
N ASP A 10 -7.48 23.28 20.66
CA ASP A 10 -6.07 23.61 20.87
C ASP A 10 -5.41 24.10 19.58
N ASN A 11 -4.65 25.19 19.68
CA ASN A 11 -3.95 25.86 18.58
C ASN A 11 -4.88 26.38 17.46
N GLN A 12 -6.13 26.69 17.78
CA GLN A 12 -7.06 27.39 16.89
C GLN A 12 -7.61 28.65 17.55
N HIS A 13 -8.05 29.60 16.73
CA HIS A 13 -8.64 30.84 17.17
C HIS A 13 -9.88 31.13 16.32
N HIS A 14 -10.95 31.60 16.97
CA HIS A 14 -12.17 32.01 16.28
C HIS A 14 -12.27 33.54 16.28
N ALA A 15 -12.58 34.14 15.12
CA ALA A 15 -12.70 35.58 14.98
C ALA A 15 -13.74 35.98 13.93
N GLY A 16 -14.28 37.19 14.06
CA GLY A 16 -15.30 37.72 13.16
C GLY A 16 -16.70 37.18 13.41
N ALA A 17 -17.55 37.20 12.37
CA ALA A 17 -18.95 36.84 12.48
C ALA A 17 -19.21 35.41 12.99
N ILE A 18 -18.23 34.49 12.89
CA ILE A 18 -18.36 33.12 13.40
C ILE A 18 -18.60 33.10 14.91
N VAL A 19 -18.03 34.03 15.68
CA VAL A 19 -18.25 34.18 17.13
C VAL A 19 -19.37 35.17 17.48
N GLY A 20 -20.14 35.62 16.48
CA GLY A 20 -21.22 36.61 16.66
C GLY A 20 -20.76 38.07 16.64
N ALA A 21 -19.51 38.36 16.25
CA ALA A 21 -19.05 39.73 16.03
C ALA A 21 -19.53 40.26 14.66
N PHE A 22 -20.72 40.86 14.64
CA PHE A 22 -21.39 41.28 13.39
C PHE A 22 -21.09 42.71 12.93
N SER A 23 -20.52 43.58 13.79
CA SER A 23 -20.03 44.90 13.34
C SER A 23 -18.64 44.79 12.74
N ASP A 24 -18.30 45.70 11.82
CA ASP A 24 -16.98 45.73 11.18
C ASP A 24 -15.88 45.96 12.23
N ALA A 25 -16.13 46.84 13.19
CA ALA A 25 -15.20 47.12 14.29
C ALA A 25 -14.96 45.90 15.18
N ALA A 26 -16.00 45.16 15.57
CA ALA A 26 -15.88 43.97 16.41
C ALA A 26 -15.21 42.81 15.66
N ALA A 27 -15.53 42.62 14.38
CA ALA A 27 -14.91 41.59 13.56
C ALA A 27 -13.41 41.86 13.35
N ALA A 28 -13.03 43.11 13.04
CA ALA A 28 -11.64 43.50 12.88
C ALA A 28 -10.84 43.35 14.18
N THR A 29 -11.41 43.78 15.31
CA THR A 29 -10.76 43.68 16.62
C THR A 29 -10.53 42.22 17.03
N SER A 30 -11.55 41.37 16.92
CA SER A 30 -11.42 39.93 17.25
C SER A 30 -10.41 39.22 16.34
N GLY A 31 -10.36 39.56 15.05
CA GLY A 31 -9.37 39.04 14.11
C GLY A 31 -7.94 39.44 14.48
N PHE A 32 -7.75 40.69 14.89
CA PHE A 32 -6.45 41.19 15.31
C PHE A 32 -5.92 40.47 16.56
N VAL A 33 -6.76 40.33 17.59
CA VAL A 33 -6.42 39.62 18.82
C VAL A 33 -6.11 38.15 18.52
N ALA A 34 -6.99 37.45 17.80
CA ALA A 34 -6.78 36.06 17.41
C ALA A 34 -5.47 35.85 16.63
N GLY A 35 -5.16 36.75 15.69
CA GLY A 35 -3.92 36.70 14.92
C GLY A 35 -2.66 36.95 15.75
N ALA A 36 -2.72 37.90 16.70
CA ALA A 36 -1.61 38.17 17.61
C ALA A 36 -1.36 36.98 18.55
N ASP A 37 -2.42 36.41 19.10
CA ASP A 37 -2.35 35.22 19.97
C ASP A 37 -1.79 34.02 19.20
N ALA A 38 -2.26 33.78 17.97
CA ALA A 38 -1.74 32.72 17.11
C ALA A 38 -0.24 32.89 16.81
N ALA A 39 0.19 34.12 16.51
CA ALA A 39 1.59 34.44 16.27
C ALA A 39 2.45 34.24 17.53
N GLN A 40 1.96 34.65 18.70
CA GLN A 40 2.66 34.47 19.97
C GLN A 40 2.78 32.99 20.33
N GLN A 41 1.71 32.21 20.17
CA GLN A 41 1.74 30.74 20.36
C GLN A 41 2.72 30.06 19.39
N ALA A 42 2.86 30.59 18.17
CA ALA A 42 3.87 30.14 17.21
C ALA A 42 5.30 30.65 17.50
N GLY A 43 5.51 31.39 18.60
CA GLY A 43 6.84 31.87 19.04
C GLY A 43 7.29 33.21 18.46
N ALA A 44 6.39 33.98 17.83
CA ALA A 44 6.71 35.32 17.37
C ALA A 44 6.72 36.31 18.54
N ASN A 45 7.86 36.97 18.78
CA ASN A 45 8.05 37.94 19.88
C ASN A 45 7.74 39.40 19.48
N LYS A 46 6.81 39.62 18.54
CA LYS A 46 6.45 40.98 18.14
C LYS A 46 5.31 41.50 19.01
N SER A 47 5.56 42.61 19.71
CA SER A 47 4.53 43.49 20.25
C SER A 47 3.61 43.93 19.11
N SER A 48 2.32 43.62 19.20
CA SER A 48 1.33 44.17 18.29
C SER A 48 0.86 45.52 18.83
N ASP A 49 1.03 46.59 18.07
CA ASP A 49 0.40 47.88 18.37
C ASP A 49 -1.13 47.71 18.30
N ALA A 50 -1.91 48.48 19.07
CA ALA A 50 -3.36 48.37 18.99
C ALA A 50 -3.87 48.60 17.56
N LEU A 51 -4.81 47.78 17.09
CA LEU A 51 -5.45 47.97 15.80
C LEU A 51 -6.17 49.33 15.79
N ALA A 52 -5.88 50.17 14.80
CA ALA A 52 -6.66 51.37 14.56
C ALA A 52 -8.03 50.97 13.97
N THR A 53 -9.10 51.23 14.72
CA THR A 53 -10.49 50.97 14.29
C THR A 53 -11.23 52.24 13.86
N ASP A 54 -10.53 53.38 13.79
CA ASP A 54 -11.08 54.66 13.40
C ASP A 54 -11.71 54.58 12.00
N GLY A 55 -13.00 54.93 11.91
CA GLY A 55 -13.75 54.92 10.66
C GLY A 55 -14.38 53.57 10.27
N LEU A 56 -14.19 52.52 11.08
CA LEU A 56 -14.97 51.29 10.93
C LEU A 56 -16.39 51.50 11.45
N GLY A 57 -17.37 50.94 10.74
CA GLY A 57 -18.76 50.97 11.15
C GLY A 57 -18.94 50.18 12.45
N ASP A 58 -19.32 50.89 13.51
CA ASP A 58 -19.71 50.29 14.78
C ASP A 58 -21.23 50.33 15.00
N THR A 59 -21.98 50.27 13.89
CA THR A 59 -23.43 50.28 13.93
C THR A 59 -23.92 48.94 14.47
N GLU A 60 -24.05 48.85 15.79
CA GLU A 60 -24.88 47.83 16.41
C GLU A 60 -26.33 48.00 15.90
N TRP A 61 -27.03 46.88 15.75
CA TRP A 61 -28.41 46.88 15.29
C TRP A 61 -29.28 47.66 16.30
N GLU A 62 -29.96 48.71 15.85
CA GLU A 62 -30.83 49.54 16.72
C GLU A 62 -32.02 48.75 17.31
N LEU A 63 -32.41 47.65 16.66
CA LEU A 63 -33.50 46.78 17.07
C LEU A 63 -33.01 45.36 17.35
N PRO A 64 -33.61 44.67 18.34
CA PRO A 64 -33.25 43.29 18.64
C PRO A 64 -33.62 42.37 17.47
N LEU A 65 -32.78 41.37 17.23
CA LEU A 65 -33.06 40.33 16.24
C LEU A 65 -34.25 39.48 16.69
N VAL A 66 -35.34 39.53 15.92
CA VAL A 66 -36.55 38.73 16.16
C VAL A 66 -36.45 37.43 15.37
N PRO A 67 -36.38 36.24 16.01
CA PRO A 67 -36.33 34.97 15.30
C PRO A 67 -37.70 34.65 14.69
N VAL A 68 -37.74 34.48 13.36
CA VAL A 68 -38.94 34.07 12.62
C VAL A 68 -38.60 32.81 11.82
N TRP A 69 -39.11 31.65 12.28
CA TRP A 69 -38.80 30.35 11.69
C TRP A 69 -39.89 29.82 10.75
N ASP A 70 -41.12 30.31 10.90
CA ASP A 70 -42.28 29.98 10.06
C ASP A 70 -43.21 31.19 9.97
N VAL A 71 -43.74 31.45 8.77
CA VAL A 71 -44.78 32.45 8.54
C VAL A 71 -46.06 31.71 8.14
N LYS A 72 -46.97 31.56 9.11
CA LYS A 72 -48.23 30.86 8.92
C LYS A 72 -49.18 31.70 8.04
N PRO A 73 -49.75 31.14 6.96
CA PRO A 73 -50.68 31.90 6.12
C PRO A 73 -51.96 32.24 6.89
N GLY A 74 -52.48 33.46 6.72
CA GLY A 74 -53.77 33.85 7.29
C GLY A 74 -54.93 33.06 6.69
N GLU A 75 -56.06 32.99 7.40
CA GLU A 75 -57.22 32.16 7.05
C GLU A 75 -57.79 32.41 5.64
N GLN A 76 -57.60 33.62 5.10
CA GLN A 76 -58.10 34.03 3.78
C GLN A 76 -57.09 33.85 2.64
N VAL A 77 -55.89 33.32 2.90
CA VAL A 77 -54.83 33.15 1.90
C VAL A 77 -54.78 31.69 1.41
N LYS A 78 -54.76 31.48 0.08
CA LYS A 78 -54.58 30.15 -0.50
C LYS A 78 -53.28 29.52 0.01
N LYS A 79 -53.36 28.33 0.61
CA LYS A 79 -52.18 27.58 1.09
C LYS A 79 -51.16 27.41 -0.03
N ARG A 80 -49.93 27.87 0.20
CA ARG A 80 -48.76 27.70 -0.68
C ARG A 80 -47.69 26.88 0.04
N LYS A 81 -46.78 26.26 -0.72
CA LYS A 81 -45.63 25.58 -0.15
C LYS A 81 -44.77 26.59 0.63
N ARG A 82 -44.38 26.21 1.85
CA ARG A 82 -43.44 26.95 2.71
C ARG A 82 -42.15 26.15 2.69
N PHE A 83 -41.17 26.58 1.89
CA PHE A 83 -39.93 25.83 1.68
C PHE A 83 -38.96 25.99 2.83
N VAL A 84 -38.31 24.89 3.18
CA VAL A 84 -37.22 24.79 4.16
C VAL A 84 -35.92 24.45 3.44
N ASP A 85 -35.94 23.46 2.55
CA ASP A 85 -34.83 23.10 1.67
C ASP A 85 -35.25 23.22 0.22
N PHE A 86 -34.66 24.18 -0.50
CA PHE A 86 -35.01 24.41 -1.90
C PHE A 86 -34.46 23.35 -2.84
N GLN A 87 -33.29 22.77 -2.55
CA GLN A 87 -32.63 21.85 -3.48
C GLN A 87 -33.27 20.47 -3.45
N HIS A 88 -33.81 20.06 -2.30
CA HIS A 88 -34.55 18.81 -2.13
C HIS A 88 -36.08 18.99 -2.07
N ASP A 89 -36.60 20.19 -2.32
CA ASP A 89 -38.04 20.52 -2.31
C ASP A 89 -38.74 20.24 -0.96
N VAL A 90 -37.99 20.28 0.15
CA VAL A 90 -38.52 20.03 1.50
C VAL A 90 -39.26 21.26 2.00
N GLY A 91 -40.52 21.08 2.39
CA GLY A 91 -41.36 22.12 2.99
C GLY A 91 -41.63 21.90 4.48
N VAL A 92 -42.25 22.90 5.12
CA VAL A 92 -42.70 22.83 6.52
C VAL A 92 -43.65 21.64 6.73
N SER A 93 -44.48 21.31 5.74
CA SER A 93 -45.39 20.15 5.79
C SER A 93 -44.66 18.82 5.93
N ASP A 94 -43.46 18.69 5.37
CA ASP A 94 -42.68 17.46 5.46
C ASP A 94 -42.04 17.30 6.84
N VAL A 95 -41.67 18.42 7.47
CA VAL A 95 -41.21 18.45 8.87
C VAL A 95 -42.36 18.11 9.83
N GLU A 96 -43.54 18.71 9.60
CA GLU A 96 -44.77 18.40 10.34
C GLU A 96 -45.17 16.92 10.21
N LEU A 97 -45.07 16.36 8.99
CA LEU A 97 -45.34 14.95 8.73
C LEU A 97 -44.32 14.04 9.44
N ALA A 98 -43.02 14.34 9.35
CA ALA A 98 -41.99 13.57 10.05
C ALA A 98 -42.24 13.52 11.56
N HIS A 99 -42.60 14.65 12.17
CA HIS A 99 -42.99 14.68 13.57
C HIS A 99 -44.26 13.86 13.86
N THR A 100 -45.29 13.97 13.00
CA THR A 100 -46.55 13.22 13.13
C THR A 100 -46.31 11.70 13.07
N GLU A 101 -45.34 11.26 12.27
CA GLU A 101 -44.92 9.85 12.17
C GLU A 101 -43.97 9.39 13.29
N GLY A 102 -43.65 10.27 14.25
CA GLY A 102 -42.87 9.94 15.45
C GLY A 102 -41.37 10.21 15.34
N TYR A 103 -40.89 10.85 14.28
CA TYR A 103 -39.49 11.23 14.15
C TYR A 103 -39.20 12.54 14.90
N VAL A 104 -38.67 12.42 16.12
CA VAL A 104 -38.38 13.57 17.02
C VAL A 104 -36.89 13.95 17.09
N SER A 105 -36.00 13.10 16.56
CA SER A 105 -34.57 13.38 16.46
C SER A 105 -34.26 14.13 15.18
N VAL A 106 -33.38 15.13 15.24
CA VAL A 106 -32.91 15.89 14.08
C VAL A 106 -32.22 15.02 13.04
N GLU A 107 -31.57 13.94 13.50
CA GLU A 107 -30.94 12.95 12.64
C GLU A 107 -31.99 12.09 11.91
N HIS A 108 -33.12 11.81 12.54
CA HIS A 108 -34.25 11.14 11.90
C HIS A 108 -34.98 12.08 10.94
N LEU A 109 -35.23 13.33 11.32
CA LEU A 109 -35.81 14.35 10.45
C LEU A 109 -35.00 14.48 9.16
N LYS A 110 -33.67 14.65 9.29
CA LYS A 110 -32.74 14.73 8.16
C LYS A 110 -32.89 13.54 7.21
N ARG A 111 -32.91 12.32 7.73
CA ARG A 111 -32.98 11.09 6.91
C ARG A 111 -34.34 10.85 6.29
N TYR A 112 -35.41 11.19 7.01
CA TYR A 112 -36.78 11.01 6.55
C TYR A 112 -37.14 12.01 5.44
N THR A 113 -36.81 13.29 5.66
CA THR A 113 -37.18 14.37 4.72
C THR A 113 -36.11 14.66 3.67
N THR A 114 -34.89 14.16 3.84
CA THR A 114 -33.68 14.54 3.08
C THR A 114 -33.20 15.97 3.30
N LEU A 115 -33.73 16.68 4.31
CA LEU A 115 -33.32 18.03 4.70
C LEU A 115 -31.79 18.15 4.86
N GLY A 116 -31.19 19.10 4.15
CA GLY A 116 -29.76 19.43 4.27
C GLY A 116 -28.80 18.36 3.75
N MET A 117 -29.31 17.37 3.01
CA MET A 117 -28.50 16.33 2.37
C MET A 117 -28.08 16.69 0.94
N ALA A 118 -28.44 17.89 0.46
CA ALA A 118 -28.18 18.33 -0.88
C ALA A 118 -26.71 18.77 -1.09
N ALA A 119 -26.36 19.25 -2.28
CA ALA A 119 -24.99 19.65 -2.61
C ALA A 119 -24.51 20.85 -1.78
N ASP A 120 -25.43 21.68 -1.29
CA ASP A 120 -25.14 22.79 -0.38
C ASP A 120 -24.87 22.33 1.07
N GLN A 121 -25.17 21.06 1.40
CA GLN A 121 -25.08 20.48 2.75
C GLN A 121 -25.92 21.24 3.79
N GLY A 122 -27.06 21.81 3.37
CA GLY A 122 -28.02 22.46 4.25
C GLY A 122 -27.53 23.77 4.87
N LYS A 123 -26.59 24.47 4.22
CA LYS A 123 -26.09 25.79 4.64
C LYS A 123 -27.22 26.81 4.82
N THR A 124 -28.32 26.66 4.09
CA THR A 124 -29.49 27.55 4.17
C THR A 124 -30.71 26.90 4.83
N SER A 125 -30.77 25.57 4.89
CA SER A 125 -31.98 24.83 5.28
C SER A 125 -31.93 24.24 6.70
N ASN A 126 -30.73 23.84 7.18
CA ASN A 126 -30.61 23.09 8.43
C ASN A 126 -31.14 23.87 9.63
N ILE A 127 -30.71 25.12 9.83
CA ILE A 127 -31.11 25.90 11.02
C ILE A 127 -32.63 26.10 11.06
N THR A 128 -33.26 26.39 9.92
CA THR A 128 -34.71 26.52 9.81
C THR A 128 -35.42 25.22 10.14
N GLY A 129 -34.99 24.09 9.57
CA GLY A 129 -35.60 22.78 9.85
C GLY A 129 -35.42 22.33 11.30
N LEU A 130 -34.26 22.61 11.91
CA LEU A 130 -34.01 22.35 13.34
C LEU A 130 -34.92 23.21 14.23
N ALA A 131 -35.12 24.48 13.88
CA ALA A 131 -36.00 25.37 14.62
C ALA A 131 -37.48 24.94 14.55
N LEU A 132 -37.94 24.49 13.38
CA LEU A 132 -39.28 23.94 13.21
C LEU A 132 -39.48 22.66 14.04
N MET A 133 -38.50 21.76 14.04
CA MET A 133 -38.55 20.55 14.86
C MET A 133 -38.51 20.86 16.37
N ALA A 134 -37.76 21.90 16.77
CA ALA A 134 -37.76 22.39 18.14
C ALA A 134 -39.15 22.90 18.56
N GLU A 135 -39.83 23.70 17.71
CA GLU A 135 -41.22 24.15 17.95
C GLU A 135 -42.18 22.97 18.07
N LEU A 136 -42.12 22.00 17.14
CA LEU A 136 -43.02 20.83 17.13
C LEU A 136 -42.83 19.92 18.34
N THR A 137 -41.59 19.78 18.83
CA THR A 137 -41.27 18.91 19.99
C THR A 137 -41.32 19.64 21.33
N GLY A 138 -41.63 20.94 21.34
CA GLY A 138 -41.65 21.76 22.56
C GLY A 138 -40.27 21.95 23.21
N LYS A 139 -39.19 21.85 22.43
CA LYS A 139 -37.79 22.01 22.86
C LYS A 139 -37.23 23.35 22.42
N THR A 140 -36.13 23.77 23.05
CA THR A 140 -35.30 24.87 22.55
C THR A 140 -34.38 24.41 21.42
N ILE A 141 -33.91 25.34 20.58
CA ILE A 141 -32.95 25.03 19.50
C ILE A 141 -31.66 24.37 20.03
N PRO A 142 -31.05 24.84 21.14
CA PRO A 142 -29.88 24.15 21.73
C PRO A 142 -30.17 22.71 22.19
N GLU A 143 -31.34 22.43 22.77
CA GLU A 143 -31.73 21.07 23.21
C GLU A 143 -32.02 20.13 22.03
N THR A 144 -32.52 20.67 20.93
CA THR A 144 -32.72 19.96 19.67
C THR A 144 -31.38 19.60 19.01
N GLY A 145 -30.35 20.44 19.22
CA GLY A 145 -28.99 20.23 18.74
C GLY A 145 -28.84 20.43 17.23
N THR A 146 -27.61 20.26 16.74
CA THR A 146 -27.32 20.26 15.30
C THR A 146 -27.12 18.84 14.79
N THR A 147 -27.13 18.68 13.46
CA THR A 147 -26.61 17.46 12.86
C THR A 147 -25.08 17.50 12.81
N THR A 148 -24.45 16.36 12.54
CA THR A 148 -22.99 16.28 12.48
C THR A 148 -22.43 17.04 11.27
N PHE A 149 -21.48 17.96 11.50
CA PHE A 149 -20.69 18.61 10.45
C PHE A 149 -19.57 17.68 9.96
N ARG A 150 -19.38 17.55 8.64
CA ARG A 150 -18.39 16.65 8.03
C ARG A 150 -17.60 17.37 6.93
N PRO A 151 -16.31 17.06 6.75
CA PRO A 151 -15.60 17.42 5.53
C PRO A 151 -16.15 16.62 4.32
N PRO A 152 -16.01 17.14 3.10
CA PRO A 152 -15.48 18.46 2.77
C PRO A 152 -16.53 19.58 2.97
N TYR A 153 -16.09 20.80 3.33
CA TYR A 153 -17.00 21.94 3.55
C TYR A 153 -17.85 22.29 2.30
N ASN A 154 -17.22 22.20 1.13
CA ASN A 154 -17.87 22.23 -0.18
C ASN A 154 -17.38 21.01 -0.98
N PRO A 155 -18.17 20.50 -1.94
CA PRO A 155 -17.74 19.39 -2.79
C PRO A 155 -16.37 19.63 -3.43
N VAL A 156 -15.51 18.62 -3.39
CA VAL A 156 -14.21 18.59 -4.05
C VAL A 156 -14.26 17.51 -5.13
N SER A 157 -13.70 17.78 -6.31
CA SER A 157 -13.66 16.79 -7.39
C SER A 157 -12.76 15.62 -7.02
N PHE A 158 -13.13 14.41 -7.43
CA PHE A 158 -12.30 13.23 -7.18
C PHE A 158 -10.91 13.37 -7.83
N GLY A 159 -10.79 14.06 -8.97
CA GLY A 159 -9.51 14.35 -9.61
C GLY A 159 -8.58 15.22 -8.76
N ALA A 160 -9.13 16.17 -7.99
CA ALA A 160 -8.33 16.97 -7.05
C ALA A 160 -7.86 16.13 -5.84
N ILE A 161 -8.66 15.15 -5.42
CA ILE A 161 -8.31 14.22 -4.33
C ILE A 161 -7.24 13.22 -4.80
N SER A 162 -7.38 12.66 -6.01
CA SER A 162 -6.40 11.71 -6.56
C SER A 162 -5.07 12.37 -6.91
N GLY A 163 -5.05 13.66 -7.20
CA GLY A 163 -3.84 14.38 -7.58
C GLY A 163 -3.18 13.76 -8.83
N GLN A 164 -1.90 13.39 -8.72
CA GLN A 164 -1.11 12.80 -9.80
C GLN A 164 -1.12 11.26 -9.80
N GLU A 165 -1.86 10.60 -8.89
CA GLU A 165 -1.96 9.14 -8.75
C GLU A 165 -2.85 8.54 -9.87
N THR A 166 -2.45 8.71 -11.14
CA THR A 166 -3.22 8.28 -12.32
C THR A 166 -2.35 7.61 -13.38
N GLY A 167 -2.93 6.78 -14.24
CA GLY A 167 -2.21 6.12 -15.35
C GLY A 167 -1.01 5.32 -14.86
N GLN A 168 0.18 5.62 -15.39
CA GLN A 168 1.45 4.97 -14.98
C GLN A 168 1.90 5.36 -13.57
N HIS A 169 1.40 6.47 -13.03
CA HIS A 169 1.70 6.94 -11.66
C HIS A 169 0.70 6.43 -10.63
N PHE A 170 -0.31 5.65 -11.03
CA PHE A 170 -1.28 5.07 -10.10
C PHE A 170 -0.65 4.11 -9.09
N ARG A 171 0.45 3.45 -9.49
CA ARG A 171 1.24 2.60 -8.60
C ARG A 171 2.69 2.53 -9.07
N PRO A 172 3.66 2.40 -8.16
CA PRO A 172 5.05 2.20 -8.56
C PRO A 172 5.18 0.90 -9.34
N LEU A 173 5.96 0.95 -10.41
CA LEU A 173 6.31 -0.19 -11.24
C LEU A 173 7.80 -0.48 -11.04
N ARG A 174 8.11 -1.69 -10.57
CA ARG A 174 9.47 -2.18 -10.32
C ARG A 174 9.94 -3.04 -11.49
N ARG A 175 11.16 -2.79 -11.93
CA ARG A 175 11.82 -3.47 -13.05
C ARG A 175 13.05 -4.20 -12.55
N THR A 176 13.27 -5.42 -13.03
CA THR A 176 14.54 -6.12 -12.81
C THR A 176 15.62 -5.52 -13.73
N PRO A 177 16.91 -5.78 -13.48
CA PRO A 177 17.97 -5.41 -14.42
C PRO A 177 17.79 -6.01 -15.82
N LEU A 178 16.99 -7.08 -15.95
CA LEU A 178 16.70 -7.76 -17.22
C LEU A 178 15.42 -7.26 -17.89
N HIS A 179 14.76 -6.22 -17.37
CA HIS A 179 13.46 -5.79 -17.89
C HIS A 179 13.49 -5.45 -19.38
N ASP A 180 14.44 -4.60 -19.80
CA ASP A 180 14.56 -4.18 -21.19
C ASP A 180 15.04 -5.35 -22.06
N TRP A 181 16.00 -6.15 -21.58
CA TRP A 181 16.45 -7.37 -22.25
C TRP A 181 15.30 -8.36 -22.53
N ASN A 182 14.43 -8.59 -21.54
CA ASN A 182 13.28 -9.49 -21.67
C ASN A 182 12.32 -8.97 -22.75
N LEU A 183 12.02 -7.67 -22.78
CA LEU A 183 11.19 -7.06 -23.81
C LEU A 183 11.80 -7.20 -25.21
N GLU A 184 13.10 -6.95 -25.33
CA GLU A 184 13.83 -7.07 -26.60
C GLU A 184 13.88 -8.52 -27.12
N ASN A 185 13.85 -9.50 -26.21
CA ASN A 185 13.80 -10.93 -26.54
C ASN A 185 12.36 -11.49 -26.58
N GLY A 186 11.37 -10.60 -26.68
CA GLY A 186 9.98 -10.97 -26.97
C GLY A 186 9.21 -11.51 -25.77
N ALA A 187 9.62 -11.22 -24.54
CA ALA A 187 8.83 -11.56 -23.37
C ALA A 187 7.53 -10.75 -23.32
N GLU A 188 6.42 -11.43 -23.07
CA GLU A 188 5.19 -10.79 -22.59
C GLU A 188 5.30 -10.60 -21.08
N MET A 189 5.03 -9.40 -20.57
CA MET A 189 5.25 -9.06 -19.16
C MET A 189 3.94 -9.08 -18.35
N ILE A 190 4.00 -9.55 -17.10
CA ILE A 190 2.87 -9.54 -16.15
C ILE A 190 3.22 -8.74 -14.89
N ASN A 191 2.21 -8.10 -14.30
CA ASN A 191 2.31 -7.45 -12.99
C ASN A 191 2.21 -8.49 -11.87
N VAL A 192 3.27 -8.63 -11.07
CA VAL A 192 3.27 -9.43 -9.84
C VAL A 192 3.56 -8.48 -8.67
N GLY A 193 2.51 -8.07 -7.96
CA GLY A 193 2.59 -6.93 -7.05
C GLY A 193 3.02 -5.67 -7.80
N ALA A 194 4.11 -5.04 -7.36
CA ALA A 194 4.72 -3.90 -8.06
C ALA A 194 5.68 -4.33 -9.18
N TRP A 195 6.09 -5.60 -9.26
CA TRP A 195 7.10 -6.05 -10.22
C TRP A 195 6.53 -6.35 -11.60
N GLN A 196 7.31 -6.02 -12.63
CA GLN A 196 7.15 -6.54 -13.98
C GLN A 196 8.01 -7.80 -14.16
N ARG A 197 7.37 -8.94 -14.44
CA ARG A 197 8.05 -10.23 -14.66
C ARG A 197 7.71 -10.77 -16.04
N ALA A 198 8.67 -11.46 -16.67
CA ALA A 198 8.42 -12.19 -17.91
C ALA A 198 7.40 -13.30 -17.65
N TRP A 199 6.22 -13.16 -18.23
CA TRP A 199 5.10 -14.08 -18.07
C TRP A 199 5.31 -15.34 -18.91
N TYR A 200 5.65 -15.15 -20.19
CA TYR A 200 6.02 -16.18 -21.17
C TYR A 200 6.73 -15.50 -22.37
N TYR A 201 7.37 -16.31 -23.22
CA TYR A 201 8.09 -15.90 -24.43
C TYR A 201 7.40 -16.50 -25.66
N PRO A 202 6.39 -15.82 -26.25
CA PRO A 202 5.66 -16.34 -27.40
C PRO A 202 6.52 -16.54 -28.65
N LYS A 203 6.24 -17.60 -29.41
CA LYS A 203 6.57 -17.67 -30.84
C LYS A 203 5.41 -17.13 -31.67
N ALA A 204 5.65 -16.86 -32.96
CA ALA A 204 4.65 -16.29 -33.85
C ALA A 204 3.33 -17.11 -33.84
N GLY A 205 2.25 -16.49 -33.39
CA GLY A 205 0.92 -17.10 -33.31
C GLY A 205 0.63 -17.90 -32.03
N GLU A 206 1.54 -17.97 -31.07
CA GLU A 206 1.29 -18.61 -29.78
C GLU A 206 0.62 -17.65 -28.80
N ASP A 207 -0.39 -18.14 -28.08
CA ASP A 207 -0.90 -17.52 -26.86
C ASP A 207 -0.16 -18.06 -25.62
N VAL A 208 -0.54 -17.59 -24.43
CA VAL A 208 0.06 -18.06 -23.18
C VAL A 208 -0.07 -19.58 -23.02
N ASN A 209 -1.21 -20.18 -23.41
CA ASN A 209 -1.48 -21.60 -23.23
C ASN A 209 -0.54 -22.48 -24.08
N ALA A 210 -0.36 -22.11 -25.35
CA ALA A 210 0.57 -22.80 -26.23
C ALA A 210 2.03 -22.58 -25.78
N ALA A 211 2.38 -21.35 -25.40
CA ALA A 211 3.73 -21.00 -25.02
C ALA A 211 4.18 -21.69 -23.73
N TYR A 212 3.38 -21.67 -22.65
CA TYR A 212 3.80 -22.29 -21.38
C TYR A 212 3.99 -23.81 -21.52
N ILE A 213 3.18 -24.49 -22.34
CA ILE A 213 3.32 -25.94 -22.60
C ILE A 213 4.66 -26.20 -23.30
N ARG A 214 4.97 -25.45 -24.37
CA ARG A 214 6.23 -25.57 -25.09
C ARG A 214 7.43 -25.26 -24.20
N GLU A 215 7.36 -24.20 -23.42
CA GLU A 215 8.43 -23.78 -22.48
C GLU A 215 8.66 -24.83 -21.39
N THR A 216 7.59 -25.38 -20.81
CA THR A 216 7.65 -26.47 -19.84
C THR A 216 8.32 -27.70 -20.45
N GLU A 217 7.93 -28.08 -21.67
CA GLU A 217 8.52 -29.19 -22.40
C GLU A 217 10.01 -28.96 -22.72
N GLN A 218 10.39 -27.73 -23.10
CA GLN A 218 11.78 -27.33 -23.33
C GLN A 218 12.64 -27.56 -22.08
N VAL A 219 12.18 -27.08 -20.92
CA VAL A 219 12.88 -27.25 -19.63
C VAL A 219 13.07 -28.72 -19.31
N ARG A 220 12.03 -29.55 -19.44
CA ARG A 220 12.10 -30.98 -19.12
C ARG A 220 12.99 -31.77 -20.08
N LYS A 221 12.97 -31.45 -21.38
CA LYS A 221 13.74 -32.19 -22.39
C LYS A 221 15.20 -31.76 -22.49
N THR A 222 15.50 -30.49 -22.21
CA THR A 222 16.80 -29.89 -22.53
C THR A 222 17.28 -28.95 -21.43
N CYS A 223 17.07 -27.64 -21.59
CA CYS A 223 17.38 -26.62 -20.61
C CYS A 223 16.47 -25.41 -20.82
N GLY A 224 16.05 -24.77 -19.73
CA GLY A 224 15.40 -23.46 -19.76
C GLY A 224 16.05 -22.48 -18.79
N MET A 225 15.90 -21.19 -19.07
CA MET A 225 16.33 -20.09 -18.20
C MET A 225 15.20 -19.08 -17.95
N VAL A 226 15.05 -18.64 -16.70
CA VAL A 226 14.02 -17.69 -16.25
C VAL A 226 14.57 -16.68 -15.25
N ASP A 227 14.05 -15.44 -15.30
CA ASP A 227 14.36 -14.37 -14.34
C ASP A 227 13.57 -14.57 -13.02
N VAL A 228 14.31 -14.79 -11.94
CA VAL A 228 13.82 -14.91 -10.55
C VAL A 228 14.38 -13.81 -9.65
N THR A 229 14.85 -12.71 -10.23
CA THR A 229 15.40 -11.55 -9.52
C THR A 229 14.42 -10.98 -8.49
N THR A 230 13.13 -11.15 -8.69
CA THR A 230 12.09 -10.56 -7.83
C THR A 230 11.89 -11.26 -6.48
N LEU A 231 12.46 -12.45 -6.26
CA LEU A 231 12.41 -13.12 -4.94
C LEU A 231 13.01 -12.22 -3.86
N GLY A 232 12.41 -12.20 -2.66
CA GLY A 232 13.03 -11.50 -1.54
C GLY A 232 14.36 -12.14 -1.19
N LYS A 233 15.34 -11.32 -0.83
CA LYS A 233 16.69 -11.76 -0.43
C LYS A 233 17.08 -11.01 0.82
N ILE A 234 17.43 -11.76 1.87
CA ILE A 234 17.81 -11.22 3.16
C ILE A 234 19.16 -11.81 3.54
N ASP A 235 20.11 -10.94 3.82
CA ASP A 235 21.38 -11.30 4.42
C ASP A 235 21.19 -11.43 5.93
N VAL A 236 21.51 -12.58 6.51
CA VAL A 236 21.37 -12.87 7.94
C VAL A 236 22.73 -13.20 8.51
N GLN A 237 23.28 -12.29 9.31
CA GLN A 237 24.64 -12.38 9.83
C GLN A 237 24.69 -12.28 11.36
N GLY A 238 25.59 -13.04 11.97
CA GLY A 238 25.88 -12.98 13.40
C GLY A 238 26.09 -14.34 14.04
N PRO A 239 26.70 -14.40 15.24
CA PRO A 239 26.97 -15.66 15.92
C PRO A 239 25.71 -16.45 16.29
N ASP A 240 24.57 -15.77 16.47
CA ASP A 240 23.31 -16.41 16.82
C ASP A 240 22.39 -16.66 15.60
N ALA A 241 22.87 -16.44 14.37
CA ALA A 241 22.05 -16.54 13.16
C ALA A 241 21.38 -17.92 13.00
N ALA A 242 22.10 -19.00 13.31
CA ALA A 242 21.54 -20.35 13.26
C ALA A 242 20.42 -20.58 14.30
N GLU A 243 20.52 -19.95 15.48
CA GLU A 243 19.50 -20.00 16.52
C GLU A 243 18.30 -19.14 16.14
N PHE A 244 18.53 -17.96 15.58
CA PHE A 244 17.46 -17.11 15.06
C PHE A 244 16.65 -17.82 13.98
N LEU A 245 17.30 -18.39 12.96
CA LEU A 245 16.64 -19.16 11.90
C LEU A 245 15.87 -20.37 12.44
N ASN A 246 16.37 -21.01 13.50
CA ASN A 246 15.67 -22.09 14.21
C ASN A 246 14.33 -21.66 14.83
N ARG A 247 14.19 -20.39 15.21
CA ARG A 247 12.96 -19.84 15.78
C ARG A 247 12.01 -19.32 14.72
N VAL A 248 12.55 -18.81 13.61
CA VAL A 248 11.79 -18.27 12.47
C VAL A 248 11.16 -19.37 11.62
N TYR A 249 11.90 -20.44 11.35
CA TYR A 249 11.44 -21.53 10.51
C TYR A 249 10.96 -22.72 11.33
N VAL A 250 10.05 -23.50 10.75
CA VAL A 250 9.54 -24.75 11.37
C VAL A 250 10.61 -25.85 11.49
N ASN A 251 11.66 -25.80 10.67
CA ASN A 251 12.71 -26.81 10.62
C ASN A 251 14.04 -26.28 11.19
N GLY A 252 14.91 -27.20 11.62
CA GLY A 252 16.18 -26.82 12.26
C GLY A 252 17.25 -26.35 11.28
N TRP A 253 18.21 -25.54 11.75
CA TRP A 253 19.27 -24.88 10.99
C TRP A 253 20.67 -25.08 11.58
N LYS A 254 20.79 -25.38 12.87
CA LYS A 254 22.08 -25.57 13.58
C LYS A 254 23.03 -26.59 12.94
N LEU A 255 22.48 -27.66 12.37
CA LEU A 255 23.25 -28.75 11.74
C LEU A 255 23.51 -28.55 10.24
N LEU A 256 22.97 -27.48 9.63
CA LEU A 256 23.23 -27.18 8.23
C LEU A 256 24.71 -26.78 8.08
N LYS A 257 25.48 -27.47 7.23
CA LYS A 257 26.91 -27.16 7.05
C LYS A 257 27.09 -25.95 6.12
N PRO A 258 28.16 -25.14 6.27
CA PRO A 258 28.55 -24.15 5.26
C PRO A 258 28.65 -24.78 3.87
N GLY A 259 28.32 -24.01 2.84
CA GLY A 259 28.26 -24.48 1.46
C GLY A 259 27.01 -25.30 1.13
N ARG A 260 26.00 -25.32 2.03
CA ARG A 260 24.70 -26.00 1.84
C ARG A 260 23.53 -25.04 2.03
N ALA A 261 22.44 -25.39 1.38
CA ALA A 261 21.16 -24.72 1.47
C ALA A 261 20.10 -25.63 2.10
N ARG A 262 19.01 -25.05 2.56
CA ARG A 262 17.83 -25.76 3.06
C ARG A 262 16.58 -24.96 2.73
N TYR A 263 15.54 -25.67 2.30
CA TYR A 263 14.21 -25.11 2.18
C TYR A 263 13.56 -25.05 3.56
N GLY A 264 12.86 -23.97 3.88
CA GLY A 264 12.16 -23.77 5.14
C GLY A 264 10.82 -23.06 4.93
N VAL A 265 9.90 -23.32 5.86
CA VAL A 265 8.58 -22.67 5.92
C VAL A 265 8.52 -21.85 7.20
N MET A 266 8.09 -20.59 7.08
CA MET A 266 7.83 -19.68 8.18
C MET A 266 6.34 -19.73 8.49
N LEU A 267 5.99 -19.77 9.77
CA LEU A 267 4.60 -19.72 10.20
C LEU A 267 4.34 -18.42 10.96
N ARG A 268 3.09 -17.99 10.98
CA ARG A 268 2.61 -16.99 11.93
C ARG A 268 2.41 -17.64 13.29
N ASP A 269 2.13 -16.81 14.30
CA ASP A 269 1.86 -17.26 15.67
C ASP A 269 0.61 -18.19 15.79
N ASP A 270 -0.31 -18.12 14.83
CA ASP A 270 -1.49 -19.00 14.74
C ASP A 270 -1.19 -20.38 14.11
N GLY A 271 0.05 -20.60 13.67
CA GLY A 271 0.51 -21.85 13.06
C GLY A 271 0.19 -21.98 11.56
N LEU A 272 -0.38 -20.96 10.94
CA LEU A 272 -0.60 -20.93 9.49
C LEU A 272 0.63 -20.42 8.75
N VAL A 273 0.77 -20.84 7.49
CA VAL A 273 1.92 -20.47 6.66
C VAL A 273 1.96 -18.96 6.48
N PHE A 274 3.13 -18.38 6.77
CA PHE A 274 3.40 -16.98 6.54
C PHE A 274 4.12 -16.80 5.20
N ASP A 275 5.26 -17.47 5.04
CA ASP A 275 6.04 -17.48 3.80
C ASP A 275 6.97 -18.70 3.78
N ASP A 276 7.65 -18.91 2.66
CA ASP A 276 8.65 -19.96 2.51
C ASP A 276 9.86 -19.50 1.69
N GLY A 277 10.87 -20.36 1.61
CA GLY A 277 12.01 -20.11 0.75
C GLY A 277 13.22 -20.95 1.09
N THR A 278 14.34 -20.66 0.43
CA THR A 278 15.59 -21.36 0.66
C THR A 278 16.59 -20.46 1.35
N THR A 279 17.20 -20.94 2.43
CA THR A 279 18.32 -20.25 3.06
C THR A 279 19.60 -21.04 2.89
N SER A 280 20.66 -20.36 2.44
CA SER A 280 21.98 -20.91 2.18
C SER A 280 22.96 -20.49 3.26
N ARG A 281 23.64 -21.45 3.88
CA ARG A 281 24.69 -21.17 4.86
C ARG A 281 26.01 -20.96 4.14
N LEU A 282 26.51 -19.72 4.14
CA LEU A 282 27.74 -19.33 3.45
C LEU A 282 28.95 -19.51 4.36
N SER A 283 28.81 -19.14 5.63
CA SER A 283 29.82 -19.39 6.67
C SER A 283 29.14 -19.79 7.98
N ASP A 284 29.91 -19.94 9.05
CA ASP A 284 29.34 -20.29 10.36
C ASP A 284 28.36 -19.23 10.89
N THR A 285 28.48 -17.97 10.45
CA THR A 285 27.73 -16.81 10.93
C THR A 285 27.10 -15.98 9.81
N HIS A 286 26.95 -16.52 8.61
CA HIS A 286 26.44 -15.78 7.44
C HIS A 286 25.53 -16.68 6.61
N TYR A 287 24.30 -16.23 6.42
CA TYR A 287 23.26 -16.91 5.66
C TYR A 287 22.65 -15.98 4.62
N PHE A 288 22.38 -16.54 3.43
CA PHE A 288 21.63 -15.88 2.37
C PHE A 288 20.24 -16.51 2.31
N MET A 289 19.24 -15.79 2.80
CA MET A 289 17.85 -16.21 2.83
C MET A 289 17.12 -15.71 1.58
N THR A 290 16.33 -16.58 0.95
CA THR A 290 15.32 -16.17 -0.03
C THR A 290 13.92 -16.32 0.53
N THR A 291 13.02 -15.48 0.04
CA THR A 291 11.59 -15.44 0.40
C THR A 291 10.76 -15.33 -0.89
N THR A 292 9.44 -15.45 -0.81
CA THR A 292 8.62 -15.21 -2.01
C THR A 292 8.67 -13.74 -2.44
N THR A 293 8.32 -13.46 -3.71
CA THR A 293 8.32 -12.10 -4.26
C THR A 293 7.35 -11.16 -3.53
N ALA A 294 6.18 -11.68 -3.11
CA ALA A 294 5.16 -10.89 -2.45
C ALA A 294 5.55 -10.57 -0.99
N GLU A 295 6.13 -11.54 -0.30
CA GLU A 295 6.41 -11.45 1.14
C GLU A 295 7.81 -10.94 1.49
N ALA A 296 8.61 -10.51 0.49
CA ALA A 296 9.94 -9.94 0.72
C ALA A 296 9.97 -8.80 1.76
N GLY A 297 9.02 -7.87 1.66
CA GLY A 297 8.89 -6.75 2.61
C GLY A 297 8.34 -7.21 3.97
N PRO A 298 7.17 -7.89 4.00
CA PRO A 298 6.59 -8.43 5.23
C PRO A 298 7.53 -9.32 6.04
N VAL A 299 8.25 -10.25 5.42
CA VAL A 299 9.23 -11.11 6.11
C VAL A 299 10.35 -10.26 6.70
N MET A 300 10.95 -9.35 5.93
CA MET A 300 12.00 -8.46 6.47
C MET A 300 11.53 -7.67 7.69
N ALA A 301 10.32 -7.07 7.62
CA ALA A 301 9.74 -6.34 8.73
C ALA A 301 9.47 -7.24 9.95
N HIS A 302 9.03 -8.47 9.73
CA HIS A 302 8.79 -9.44 10.79
C HIS A 302 10.09 -9.87 11.47
N LEU A 303 11.15 -10.16 10.71
CA LEU A 303 12.47 -10.51 11.26
C LEU A 303 13.04 -9.38 12.12
N GLU A 304 12.95 -8.13 11.65
CA GLU A 304 13.34 -6.95 12.43
C GLU A 304 12.51 -6.81 13.71
N TRP A 305 11.19 -6.95 13.63
CA TRP A 305 10.33 -6.89 14.79
C TRP A 305 10.69 -7.96 15.84
N LEU A 306 10.97 -9.20 15.40
CA LEU A 306 11.40 -10.28 16.29
C LEU A 306 12.71 -9.92 17.02
N LEU A 307 13.69 -9.37 16.31
CA LEU A 307 14.98 -8.99 16.90
C LEU A 307 14.86 -7.75 17.80
N GLN A 308 13.99 -6.79 17.47
CA GLN A 308 13.83 -5.54 18.23
C GLN A 308 12.89 -5.67 19.43
N CYS A 309 11.89 -6.56 19.37
CA CYS A 309 10.81 -6.62 20.37
C CYS A 309 10.77 -7.94 21.14
N CYS A 310 11.21 -9.05 20.56
CA CYS A 310 11.03 -10.39 21.14
C CYS A 310 12.33 -11.03 21.62
N TRP A 311 13.40 -10.92 20.84
CA TRP A 311 14.68 -11.60 21.06
C TRP A 311 15.86 -10.62 21.02
N THR A 312 15.74 -9.57 21.83
CA THR A 312 16.69 -8.45 21.90
C THR A 312 18.08 -8.84 22.40
N ASP A 313 18.25 -10.06 22.90
CA ASP A 313 19.49 -10.66 23.35
C ASP A 313 20.27 -11.38 22.23
N LEU A 314 19.63 -11.71 21.10
CA LEU A 314 20.28 -12.38 19.97
C LEU A 314 21.21 -11.42 19.22
N LYS A 315 22.43 -11.87 18.96
CA LYS A 315 23.43 -11.12 18.17
C LYS A 315 23.28 -11.50 16.69
N VAL A 316 22.24 -10.97 16.07
CA VAL A 316 21.94 -11.18 14.64
C VAL A 316 21.57 -9.85 14.00
N HIS A 317 22.06 -9.63 12.79
CA HIS A 317 21.66 -8.54 11.92
C HIS A 317 21.03 -9.13 10.67
N VAL A 318 19.91 -8.53 10.26
CA VAL A 318 19.25 -8.83 9.00
C VAL A 318 19.38 -7.62 8.08
N THR A 319 19.56 -7.85 6.79
CA THR A 319 19.62 -6.76 5.79
C THR A 319 18.94 -7.22 4.52
N SER A 320 17.95 -6.46 4.06
CA SER A 320 17.38 -6.73 2.74
C SER A 320 18.42 -6.43 1.67
N ILE A 321 18.73 -7.46 0.90
CA ILE A 321 19.60 -7.43 -0.28
C ILE A 321 18.82 -7.82 -1.54
N THR A 322 17.48 -7.68 -1.49
CA THR A 322 16.54 -8.02 -2.56
C THR A 322 16.91 -7.32 -3.87
N ASP A 323 17.12 -6.01 -3.81
CA ASP A 323 17.49 -5.19 -4.98
C ASP A 323 18.99 -5.23 -5.30
N GLN A 324 19.81 -5.70 -4.35
CA GLN A 324 21.26 -5.79 -4.53
C GLN A 324 21.65 -6.92 -5.47
N TYR A 325 20.82 -7.97 -5.60
CA TYR A 325 21.13 -9.16 -6.39
C TYR A 325 20.09 -9.46 -7.48
N ALA A 326 20.59 -9.60 -8.71
CA ALA A 326 19.87 -10.29 -9.78
C ALA A 326 19.91 -11.82 -9.53
N GLY A 327 18.87 -12.52 -9.99
CA GLY A 327 18.72 -13.96 -9.80
C GLY A 327 18.11 -14.65 -11.01
N PHE A 328 18.69 -15.77 -11.44
CA PHE A 328 18.27 -16.53 -12.61
C PHE A 328 18.16 -18.00 -12.26
N ALA A 329 17.12 -18.69 -12.73
CA ALA A 329 17.02 -20.13 -12.59
C ALA A 329 17.27 -20.81 -13.94
N ILE A 330 18.22 -21.74 -13.97
CA ILE A 330 18.61 -22.54 -15.13
C ILE A 330 18.25 -23.99 -14.80
N ALA A 331 17.23 -24.53 -15.47
CA ALA A 331 16.65 -25.83 -15.15
C ALA A 331 16.59 -26.76 -16.36
N GLY A 332 16.75 -28.06 -16.13
CA GLY A 332 16.70 -29.11 -17.15
C GLY A 332 17.94 -30.00 -17.12
N PRO A 333 17.90 -31.17 -17.79
CA PRO A 333 19.00 -32.14 -17.79
C PRO A 333 20.33 -31.55 -18.28
N ASN A 334 20.32 -30.57 -19.19
CA ASN A 334 21.53 -29.96 -19.74
C ASN A 334 22.06 -28.76 -18.94
N SER A 335 21.35 -28.33 -17.89
CA SER A 335 21.72 -27.15 -17.07
C SER A 335 23.14 -27.24 -16.50
N ARG A 336 23.56 -28.44 -16.08
CA ARG A 336 24.93 -28.69 -15.60
C ARG A 336 25.98 -28.43 -16.66
N ALA A 337 25.79 -29.00 -17.86
CA ALA A 337 26.77 -28.90 -18.93
C ALA A 337 26.92 -27.45 -19.39
N LEU A 338 25.79 -26.73 -19.48
CA LEU A 338 25.75 -25.31 -19.76
C LEU A 338 26.53 -24.49 -18.72
N LEU A 339 26.23 -24.64 -17.43
CA LEU A 339 26.90 -23.83 -16.41
C LEU A 339 28.36 -24.21 -16.19
N GLN A 340 28.76 -25.46 -16.45
CA GLN A 340 30.15 -25.88 -16.44
C GLN A 340 30.97 -25.18 -17.53
N GLU A 341 30.37 -24.89 -18.69
CA GLU A 341 31.01 -24.14 -19.77
C GLU A 341 31.22 -22.68 -19.40
N VAL A 342 30.23 -22.07 -18.72
CA VAL A 342 30.27 -20.66 -18.32
C VAL A 342 31.16 -20.42 -17.10
N PHE A 343 31.07 -21.29 -16.08
CA PHE A 343 31.79 -21.18 -14.80
C PHE A 343 32.78 -22.34 -14.65
N ALA A 344 33.86 -22.29 -15.44
CA ALA A 344 34.80 -23.39 -15.60
C ALA A 344 35.60 -23.77 -14.33
N ASP A 345 35.65 -22.89 -13.34
CA ASP A 345 36.34 -23.08 -12.06
C ASP A 345 35.51 -23.85 -11.03
N ILE A 346 34.20 -24.00 -11.24
CA ILE A 346 33.33 -24.84 -10.41
C ILE A 346 33.35 -26.29 -10.93
N ASP A 347 33.55 -27.25 -10.05
CA ASP A 347 33.26 -28.67 -10.32
C ASP A 347 31.76 -28.93 -10.08
N PHE A 348 31.01 -29.11 -11.17
CA PHE A 348 29.57 -29.37 -11.12
C PHE A 348 29.18 -30.85 -10.98
N SER A 349 30.13 -31.75 -10.72
CA SER A 349 29.85 -33.16 -10.42
C SER A 349 28.90 -33.29 -9.22
N ASN A 350 28.18 -34.42 -9.13
CA ASN A 350 27.24 -34.63 -8.03
C ASN A 350 27.96 -34.72 -6.67
N GLU A 351 29.19 -35.20 -6.68
CA GLU A 351 30.05 -35.38 -5.52
C GLU A 351 30.56 -34.03 -5.01
N ALA A 352 31.08 -33.18 -5.90
CA ALA A 352 31.59 -31.87 -5.54
C ALA A 352 30.50 -30.83 -5.29
N PHE A 353 29.38 -30.89 -6.04
CA PHE A 353 28.27 -29.95 -5.95
C PHE A 353 26.92 -30.69 -5.81
N PRO A 354 26.66 -31.30 -4.63
CA PRO A 354 25.43 -32.05 -4.36
C PRO A 354 24.19 -31.14 -4.33
N PHE A 355 23.01 -31.74 -4.43
CA PHE A 355 21.72 -31.04 -4.31
C PHE A 355 21.64 -30.21 -3.03
N MET A 356 21.08 -28.99 -3.10
CA MET A 356 21.10 -27.99 -2.04
C MET A 356 22.54 -27.63 -1.61
N GLY A 357 23.44 -27.53 -2.58
CA GLY A 357 24.77 -26.94 -2.42
C GLY A 357 24.77 -25.46 -2.81
N VAL A 358 25.78 -24.72 -2.35
CA VAL A 358 26.07 -23.36 -2.82
C VAL A 358 27.57 -23.20 -3.06
N ARG A 359 27.94 -22.55 -4.17
CA ARG A 359 29.31 -22.21 -4.53
C ARG A 359 29.40 -20.74 -4.90
N GLU A 360 30.51 -20.12 -4.55
CA GLU A 360 30.86 -18.76 -4.94
C GLU A 360 32.00 -18.84 -5.96
N THR A 361 31.92 -18.02 -6.99
CA THR A 361 32.84 -17.95 -8.13
C THR A 361 32.83 -16.52 -8.70
N GLU A 362 33.60 -16.29 -9.75
CA GLU A 362 33.60 -15.06 -10.52
C GLU A 362 33.56 -15.37 -12.03
N TYR A 363 32.82 -14.58 -12.79
CA TYR A 363 32.88 -14.60 -14.26
C TYR A 363 33.52 -13.30 -14.73
N GLN A 364 34.73 -13.38 -15.28
CA GLN A 364 35.48 -12.20 -15.72
C GLN A 364 35.61 -11.11 -14.63
N GLY A 365 35.77 -11.53 -13.36
CA GLY A 365 35.86 -10.64 -12.19
C GLY A 365 34.51 -10.15 -11.64
N MET A 366 33.38 -10.55 -12.23
CA MET A 366 32.05 -10.29 -11.69
C MET A 366 31.67 -11.39 -10.69
N PRO A 367 31.33 -11.06 -9.44
CA PRO A 367 31.02 -12.05 -8.41
C PRO A 367 29.71 -12.77 -8.70
N VAL A 368 29.74 -14.09 -8.59
CA VAL A 368 28.61 -14.97 -8.86
C VAL A 368 28.46 -16.00 -7.76
N ARG A 369 27.22 -16.26 -7.36
CA ARG A 369 26.86 -17.36 -6.48
C ARG A 369 25.95 -18.32 -7.23
N VAL A 370 26.31 -19.59 -7.20
CA VAL A 370 25.56 -20.67 -7.84
C VAL A 370 24.98 -21.55 -6.74
N PHE A 371 23.68 -21.83 -6.83
CA PHE A 371 22.95 -22.68 -5.90
C PHE A 371 22.35 -23.85 -6.64
N ARG A 372 22.51 -25.08 -6.15
CA ARG A 372 21.86 -26.25 -6.75
C ARG A 372 20.48 -26.47 -6.12
N ILE A 373 19.56 -25.57 -6.42
CA ILE A 373 18.17 -25.54 -5.94
C ILE A 373 17.25 -25.72 -7.16
N SER A 374 16.09 -26.35 -6.96
CA SER A 374 15.11 -26.60 -8.02
C SER A 374 13.70 -26.40 -7.53
N PHE A 375 12.96 -25.53 -8.21
CA PHE A 375 11.51 -25.39 -8.03
C PHE A 375 10.70 -26.16 -9.09
N SER A 376 11.36 -26.64 -10.15
CA SER A 376 10.74 -27.39 -11.27
C SER A 376 10.80 -28.91 -11.11
N GLY A 377 11.59 -29.40 -10.15
CA GLY A 377 11.89 -30.83 -9.97
C GLY A 377 12.92 -31.39 -10.95
N GLU A 378 13.42 -30.59 -11.88
CA GLU A 378 14.54 -30.95 -12.74
C GLU A 378 15.88 -30.74 -12.02
N LEU A 379 16.97 -31.24 -12.62
CA LEU A 379 18.30 -30.72 -12.30
C LEU A 379 18.29 -29.22 -12.61
N ALA A 380 18.55 -28.41 -11.60
CA ALA A 380 18.50 -26.97 -11.74
C ALA A 380 19.54 -26.31 -10.86
N TYR A 381 19.89 -25.10 -11.28
CA TYR A 381 20.78 -24.21 -10.58
C TYR A 381 20.19 -22.81 -10.62
N GLU A 382 20.26 -22.11 -9.49
CA GLU A 382 20.04 -20.68 -9.44
C GLU A 382 21.38 -19.96 -9.45
N VAL A 383 21.45 -18.86 -10.18
CA VAL A 383 22.63 -17.99 -10.27
C VAL A 383 22.22 -16.64 -9.72
N ALA A 384 22.99 -16.13 -8.74
CA ALA A 384 22.83 -14.79 -8.22
C ALA A 384 24.11 -13.97 -8.39
N THR A 385 23.96 -12.71 -8.75
CA THR A 385 25.06 -11.75 -8.93
C THR A 385 24.58 -10.35 -8.54
N PRO A 386 25.46 -9.42 -8.12
CA PRO A 386 25.04 -8.05 -7.92
C PRO A 386 24.28 -7.49 -9.13
N SER A 387 23.18 -6.79 -8.89
CA SER A 387 22.23 -6.37 -9.93
C SER A 387 22.88 -5.59 -11.10
N GLY A 388 23.95 -4.83 -10.82
CA GLY A 388 24.71 -4.12 -11.85
C GLY A 388 25.45 -5.02 -12.86
N PHE A 389 25.63 -6.30 -12.56
CA PHE A 389 26.20 -7.31 -13.46
C PHE A 389 25.13 -8.27 -14.03
N GLY A 390 23.86 -8.08 -13.67
CA GLY A 390 22.80 -9.05 -13.93
C GLY A 390 22.66 -9.39 -15.42
N GLU A 391 22.56 -8.37 -16.27
CA GLU A 391 22.42 -8.55 -17.72
C GLU A 391 23.65 -9.21 -18.35
N ALA A 392 24.86 -8.84 -17.90
CA ALA A 392 26.10 -9.42 -18.43
C ALA A 392 26.22 -10.93 -18.13
N ILE A 393 25.89 -11.34 -16.90
CA ILE A 393 25.90 -12.77 -16.52
C ILE A 393 24.78 -13.53 -17.22
N TRP A 394 23.58 -12.94 -17.31
CA TRP A 394 22.47 -13.52 -18.05
C TRP A 394 22.83 -13.76 -19.52
N GLN A 395 23.39 -12.75 -20.19
CA GLN A 395 23.81 -12.84 -21.59
C GLN A 395 24.91 -13.91 -21.77
N ALA A 396 25.88 -13.99 -20.87
CA ALA A 396 26.94 -15.01 -20.95
C ALA A 396 26.38 -16.45 -20.89
N ILE A 397 25.36 -16.69 -20.05
CA ILE A 397 24.68 -17.99 -19.99
C ILE A 397 23.83 -18.21 -21.25
N TYR A 398 23.13 -17.17 -21.71
CA TYR A 398 22.30 -17.23 -22.91
C TYR A 398 23.12 -17.57 -24.17
N ASP A 399 24.29 -16.95 -24.33
CA ASP A 399 25.17 -17.13 -25.50
C ASP A 399 25.78 -18.53 -25.59
N ALA A 400 26.08 -19.16 -24.44
CA ALA A 400 26.50 -20.56 -24.39
C ALA A 400 25.32 -21.54 -24.63
N GLY A 401 24.08 -21.06 -24.40
CA GLY A 401 22.85 -21.84 -24.44
C GLY A 401 22.55 -22.66 -25.72
N PRO A 402 22.85 -22.19 -26.95
CA PRO A 402 22.49 -22.91 -28.17
C PRO A 402 23.04 -24.33 -28.25
N SER A 403 24.29 -24.57 -27.80
CA SER A 403 24.90 -25.90 -27.77
C SER A 403 24.23 -26.87 -26.78
N HIS A 404 23.46 -26.35 -25.83
CA HIS A 404 22.80 -27.11 -24.77
C HIS A 404 21.28 -27.19 -24.94
N GLY A 405 20.75 -26.63 -26.03
CA GLY A 405 19.31 -26.53 -26.27
C GLY A 405 18.61 -25.64 -25.25
N LEU A 406 19.23 -24.51 -24.89
CA LEU A 406 18.61 -23.54 -23.98
C LEU A 406 17.41 -22.85 -24.64
N GLY A 407 16.30 -22.76 -23.90
CA GLY A 407 15.20 -21.85 -24.21
C GLY A 407 14.87 -20.92 -23.05
N LEU A 408 14.24 -19.79 -23.34
CA LEU A 408 13.69 -18.92 -22.30
C LEU A 408 12.32 -19.43 -21.87
N TYR A 409 11.99 -19.26 -20.58
CA TYR A 409 10.66 -19.53 -20.07
C TYR A 409 10.23 -18.49 -19.05
N GLY A 410 8.93 -18.22 -18.97
CA GLY A 410 8.37 -17.22 -18.06
C GLY A 410 7.79 -17.81 -16.78
N THR A 411 7.12 -16.94 -16.00
CA THR A 411 6.49 -17.33 -14.74
C THR A 411 5.36 -18.34 -14.91
N GLU A 412 4.69 -18.38 -16.07
CA GLU A 412 3.61 -19.35 -16.31
C GLU A 412 4.15 -20.78 -16.36
N ALA A 413 5.19 -21.01 -17.17
CA ALA A 413 5.84 -22.31 -17.26
C ALA A 413 6.52 -22.69 -15.93
N LEU A 414 7.11 -21.73 -15.21
CA LEU A 414 7.62 -21.96 -13.85
C LEU A 414 6.51 -22.44 -12.90
N GLY A 415 5.32 -21.83 -12.99
CA GLY A 415 4.12 -22.22 -12.25
C GLY A 415 3.64 -23.63 -12.59
N ALA A 416 3.63 -24.01 -13.87
CA ALA A 416 3.26 -25.37 -14.27
C ALA A 416 4.27 -26.40 -13.73
N LEU A 417 5.58 -26.16 -13.92
CA LEU A 417 6.64 -27.06 -13.51
C LEU A 417 6.61 -27.37 -12.01
N ARG A 418 6.37 -26.36 -11.17
CA ARG A 418 6.33 -26.53 -9.70
C ARG A 418 5.06 -27.26 -9.25
N VAL A 419 3.92 -27.02 -9.90
CA VAL A 419 2.65 -27.71 -9.62
C VAL A 419 2.79 -29.21 -9.92
N GLU A 420 3.45 -29.59 -11.00
CA GLU A 420 3.73 -31.01 -11.33
C GLU A 420 4.57 -31.74 -10.26
N LYS A 421 5.26 -30.99 -9.39
CA LYS A 421 6.02 -31.52 -8.24
C LYS A 421 5.27 -31.44 -6.91
N GLY A 422 4.09 -30.82 -6.88
CA GLY A 422 3.36 -30.57 -5.65
C GLY A 422 4.04 -29.52 -4.75
N HIS A 423 4.91 -28.68 -5.30
CA HIS A 423 5.43 -27.53 -4.57
C HIS A 423 4.34 -26.46 -4.50
N PHE A 424 4.03 -25.98 -3.30
CA PHE A 424 3.07 -24.89 -3.11
C PHE A 424 3.76 -23.53 -3.31
N ALA A 425 2.95 -22.51 -3.57
CA ALA A 425 3.36 -21.11 -3.59
C ALA A 425 2.24 -20.27 -2.96
N GLY A 426 2.34 -18.93 -3.01
CA GLY A 426 1.32 -18.04 -2.44
C GLY A 426 -0.11 -18.26 -2.94
N ALA A 427 -0.31 -18.87 -4.12
CA ALA A 427 -1.65 -19.19 -4.62
C ALA A 427 -2.35 -20.35 -3.88
N GLU A 428 -1.58 -21.18 -3.15
CA GLU A 428 -2.07 -22.32 -2.37
C GLU A 428 -2.07 -22.06 -0.86
N ILE A 429 -1.68 -20.86 -0.42
CA ILE A 429 -1.66 -20.43 0.97
C ILE A 429 -2.77 -19.39 1.15
N ASP A 430 -3.80 -19.71 1.95
CA ASP A 430 -5.00 -18.89 2.15
C ASP A 430 -5.02 -18.04 3.43
#